data_AF-A0A2E3FCP1-F1
#
_entry.id   AF-A0A2E3FCP1-F1
#
_cell.length_a   1.000
_cell.length_b   1.000
_cell.length_c   1.000
_cell.angle_alpha   90.00
_cell.angle_beta   90.00
_cell.angle_gamma   90.00
#
_symmetry.space_group_name_H-M   'P 1'
#
loop_
_entity.id
_entity.type
_entity.pdbx_description
1 polymer ?
#
loop_
_entity_poly.entity_id
_entity_poly.type
_entity_poly.pdbx_seq_one_letter_code
_entity_poly.pdbx_strand_id
1 'polypeptide(L)'
;MTIKSGILGVIFAIGTAGAVFAAPPEPVQQHNSNAIWFENWTGLKKAQMVVVFPNGKIETITAETGTPVFRLSGDTVLDGVYRYEISAATDEMVEIVNPIDNGRGENARNETNKSFYMSGRFVVSRNVIITPADVKEQ
;
A
#
# COMPACT_ATOMS: atom_id res chain seq x y z
N MET A 1 43.42 40.21 44.07
CA MET A 1 43.25 38.82 44.52
C MET A 1 41.95 38.76 45.32
N THR A 2 40.83 38.10 45.00
CA THR A 2 40.38 37.25 43.87
C THR A 2 38.84 37.08 44.06
N ILE A 3 38.03 37.42 43.03
CA ILE A 3 36.79 36.76 42.50
C ILE A 3 35.68 36.37 43.51
N LYS A 4 34.53 37.08 43.60
CA LYS A 4 33.24 37.05 42.83
C LYS A 4 32.25 35.88 43.15
N SER A 5 31.05 36.31 43.57
CA SER A 5 29.66 35.91 43.21
C SER A 5 29.28 34.44 42.90
N GLY A 6 28.10 34.03 43.39
CA GLY A 6 27.37 32.87 42.87
C GLY A 6 25.85 32.96 43.12
N ILE A 7 25.11 33.54 42.16
CA ILE A 7 23.65 33.36 42.01
C ILE A 7 23.47 32.12 41.13
N LEU A 8 22.80 31.09 41.63
CA LEU A 8 22.51 29.89 40.85
C LEU A 8 21.09 30.01 40.25
N GLY A 9 21.04 30.37 38.96
CA GLY A 9 19.82 30.41 38.17
C GLY A 9 19.49 29.04 37.58
N VAL A 10 18.23 28.60 37.73
CA VAL A 10 17.69 27.37 37.13
C VAL A 10 17.43 27.64 35.64
N ILE A 11 18.11 26.90 34.77
CA ILE A 11 17.88 26.94 33.31
C ILE A 11 16.83 25.87 32.96
N PHE A 12 15.67 26.33 32.50
CA PHE A 12 14.60 25.50 31.92
C PHE A 12 14.96 25.18 30.47
N ALA A 13 15.39 23.94 30.20
CA ALA A 13 15.69 23.46 28.86
C ALA A 13 14.39 23.03 28.15
N ILE A 14 13.93 23.84 27.19
CA ILE A 14 12.84 23.50 26.28
C ILE A 14 13.41 22.53 25.23
N GLY A 15 13.11 21.24 25.40
CA GLY A 15 13.43 20.22 24.41
C GLY A 15 12.60 20.43 23.14
N THR A 16 13.28 20.64 22.02
CA THR A 16 12.68 20.67 20.69
C THR A 16 12.12 19.28 20.35
N ALA A 17 10.81 19.11 20.45
CA ALA A 17 10.12 17.96 19.86
C ALA A 17 10.14 18.14 18.33
N GLY A 18 11.07 17.48 17.65
CA GLY A 18 11.04 17.37 16.20
C GLY A 18 9.78 16.59 15.80
N ALA A 19 8.96 17.18 14.94
CA ALA A 19 7.80 16.49 14.37
C ALA A 19 8.31 15.34 13.50
N VAL A 20 8.17 14.11 13.99
CA VAL A 20 8.35 12.91 13.16
C VAL A 20 7.10 12.79 12.29
N PHE A 21 7.21 13.14 11.01
CA PHE A 21 6.18 12.82 10.03
C PHE A 21 6.19 11.31 9.83
N ALA A 22 5.17 10.62 10.33
CA ALA A 22 4.98 9.21 10.08
C ALA A 22 4.69 8.97 8.59
N ALA A 23 5.28 7.93 8.00
CA ALA A 23 4.89 7.48 6.68
C ALA A 23 3.39 7.14 6.66
N PRO A 24 2.67 7.40 5.56
CA PRO A 24 1.28 6.99 5.45
C PRO A 24 1.16 5.47 5.67
N PRO A 25 0.11 5.00 6.35
CA PRO A 25 -0.03 3.59 6.67
C PRO A 25 -0.12 2.78 5.38
N GLU A 26 0.66 1.70 5.29
CA GLU A 26 0.65 0.83 4.12
C GLU A 26 -0.65 0.02 4.07
N PRO A 27 -1.19 -0.25 2.86
CA PRO A 27 -2.35 -1.10 2.71
C PRO A 27 -2.13 -2.50 3.29
N VAL A 28 -3.10 -2.97 4.08
CA VAL A 28 -3.06 -4.29 4.70
C VAL A 28 -4.16 -5.17 4.12
N GLN A 29 -3.79 -6.34 3.61
CA GLN A 29 -4.75 -7.33 3.10
C GLN A 29 -5.65 -7.81 4.24
N GLN A 30 -6.96 -7.74 4.00
CA GLN A 30 -7.99 -8.33 4.83
C GLN A 30 -8.82 -9.30 4.00
N HIS A 31 -9.50 -10.21 4.69
CA HIS A 31 -10.44 -11.10 4.03
C HIS A 31 -11.55 -11.56 4.98
N ASN A 32 -12.66 -12.00 4.38
CA ASN A 32 -13.67 -12.84 5.02
C ASN A 32 -13.73 -14.17 4.24
N SER A 33 -14.80 -14.95 4.39
CA SER A 33 -14.92 -16.24 3.70
C SER A 33 -15.03 -16.14 2.17
N ASN A 34 -15.41 -14.99 1.61
CA ASN A 34 -15.73 -14.87 0.18
C ASN A 34 -15.07 -13.70 -0.55
N ALA A 35 -14.34 -12.82 0.14
CA ALA A 35 -13.76 -11.63 -0.43
C ALA A 35 -12.44 -11.27 0.23
N ILE A 36 -11.56 -10.65 -0.55
CA ILE A 36 -10.37 -9.95 -0.08
C ILE A 36 -10.50 -8.46 -0.37
N TRP A 37 -10.00 -7.62 0.53
CA TRP A 37 -9.90 -6.17 0.38
C TRP A 37 -8.68 -5.65 1.14
N PHE A 38 -8.46 -4.33 1.09
CA PHE A 38 -7.31 -3.70 1.72
C PHE A 38 -7.76 -2.59 2.66
N GLU A 39 -7.34 -2.68 3.91
CA GLU A 39 -7.44 -1.58 4.87
C GLU A 39 -6.26 -0.62 4.72
N ASN A 40 -6.34 0.56 5.33
CA ASN A 40 -5.36 1.65 5.17
C ASN A 40 -5.19 2.12 3.71
N TRP A 41 -6.26 2.03 2.91
CA TRP A 41 -6.27 2.51 1.52
C TRP A 41 -6.41 4.03 1.43
N THR A 42 -5.43 4.76 1.96
CA THR A 42 -5.43 6.23 2.00
C THR A 42 -4.37 6.80 1.07
N GLY A 43 -4.72 7.84 0.31
CA GLY A 43 -3.80 8.49 -0.64
C GLY A 43 -3.52 7.66 -1.90
N LEU A 44 -4.35 6.66 -2.19
CA LEU A 44 -4.25 5.77 -3.35
C LEU A 44 -5.50 5.87 -4.23
N LYS A 45 -5.29 5.96 -5.54
CA LYS A 45 -6.34 6.08 -6.57
C LYS A 45 -5.99 5.29 -7.82
N LYS A 46 -6.97 5.09 -8.71
CA LYS A 46 -6.78 4.37 -9.98
C LYS A 46 -6.14 2.99 -9.77
N ALA A 47 -6.68 2.23 -8.83
CA ALA A 47 -6.16 0.94 -8.46
C ALA A 47 -6.47 -0.11 -9.52
N GLN A 48 -5.50 -0.97 -9.80
CA GLN A 48 -5.67 -2.20 -10.55
C GLN A 48 -5.16 -3.36 -9.71
N MET A 49 -6.00 -4.38 -9.53
CA MET A 49 -5.65 -5.64 -8.91
C MET A 49 -5.76 -6.77 -9.93
N VAL A 50 -4.67 -7.47 -10.17
CA VAL A 50 -4.60 -8.64 -11.04
C VAL A 50 -4.55 -9.88 -10.15
N VAL A 51 -5.48 -10.80 -10.33
CA VAL A 51 -5.60 -12.04 -9.56
C VAL A 51 -5.32 -13.24 -10.48
N VAL A 52 -4.37 -14.08 -10.08
CA VAL A 52 -4.02 -15.33 -10.76
C VAL A 52 -4.59 -16.50 -9.97
N PHE A 53 -5.45 -17.27 -10.64
CA PHE A 53 -6.13 -18.45 -10.10
C PHE A 53 -5.17 -19.65 -10.07
N PRO A 54 -5.49 -20.71 -9.29
CA PRO A 54 -4.67 -21.93 -9.22
C PRO A 54 -4.43 -22.61 -10.58
N ASN A 55 -5.37 -22.47 -11.52
CA ASN A 55 -5.28 -23.02 -12.86
C ASN A 55 -4.60 -22.08 -13.89
N GLY A 56 -4.07 -20.93 -13.45
CA GLY A 56 -3.46 -19.93 -14.32
C GLY A 56 -4.43 -18.96 -14.98
N LYS A 57 -5.75 -19.06 -14.74
CA LYS A 57 -6.70 -18.02 -15.17
C LYS A 57 -6.34 -16.69 -14.50
N ILE A 58 -6.46 -15.59 -15.25
CA ILE A 58 -6.19 -14.24 -14.77
C ILE A 58 -7.49 -13.45 -14.74
N GLU A 59 -7.70 -12.68 -13.68
CA GLU A 59 -8.81 -11.74 -13.53
C GLU A 59 -8.26 -10.37 -13.13
N THR A 60 -8.79 -9.30 -13.74
CA THR A 60 -8.37 -7.93 -13.46
C THR A 60 -9.53 -7.14 -12.88
N ILE A 61 -9.31 -6.54 -11.72
CA ILE A 61 -10.25 -5.70 -10.99
C ILE A 61 -9.71 -4.28 -10.99
N THR A 62 -10.54 -3.30 -11.36
CA THR A 62 -10.17 -1.88 -11.33
C THR A 62 -11.05 -1.12 -10.34
N ALA A 63 -10.46 -0.14 -9.68
CA ALA A 63 -11.17 0.78 -8.79
C ALA A 63 -10.62 2.19 -8.96
N GLU A 64 -11.43 3.09 -9.51
CA GLU A 64 -10.99 4.49 -9.69
C GLU A 64 -10.80 5.20 -8.36
N THR A 65 -11.65 4.86 -7.39
CA THR A 65 -11.58 5.34 -6.01
C THR A 65 -11.83 4.18 -5.05
N GLY A 66 -11.24 4.24 -3.85
CA GLY A 66 -11.37 3.20 -2.84
C GLY A 66 -10.50 1.95 -3.11
N THR A 67 -10.64 0.97 -2.22
CA THR A 67 -9.90 -0.29 -2.29
C THR A 67 -10.43 -1.18 -3.42
N PRO A 68 -9.56 -1.83 -4.21
CA PRO A 68 -9.98 -2.94 -5.05
C PRO A 68 -10.49 -4.10 -4.15
N VAL A 69 -11.53 -4.80 -4.60
CA VAL A 69 -12.14 -5.92 -3.88
C VAL A 69 -12.31 -7.09 -4.83
N PHE A 70 -11.73 -8.23 -4.49
CA PHE A 70 -11.96 -9.48 -5.22
C PHE A 70 -12.94 -10.34 -4.43
N ARG A 71 -13.92 -10.92 -5.13
CA ARG A 71 -14.91 -11.81 -4.55
C ARG A 71 -14.85 -13.15 -5.25
N LEU A 72 -14.91 -14.23 -4.48
CA LEU A 72 -15.19 -15.56 -5.00
C LEU A 72 -16.57 -15.49 -5.67
N SER A 73 -16.60 -15.48 -7.00
CA SER A 73 -17.81 -15.39 -7.81
C SER A 73 -17.70 -16.30 -9.03
N GLY A 74 -18.81 -16.91 -9.41
CA GLY A 74 -18.91 -17.86 -10.52
C GLY A 74 -19.28 -19.28 -10.10
N ASP A 75 -19.64 -20.11 -11.09
CA ASP A 75 -20.16 -21.46 -10.90
C ASP A 75 -19.09 -22.47 -10.45
N THR A 76 -17.81 -22.09 -10.48
CA THR A 76 -16.71 -22.96 -10.04
C THR A 76 -15.62 -22.12 -9.37
N VAL A 77 -15.66 -22.10 -8.04
CA VAL A 77 -14.54 -21.65 -7.20
C VAL A 77 -13.52 -22.79 -7.15
N LEU A 78 -12.26 -22.50 -7.45
CA LEU A 78 -11.20 -23.50 -7.41
C LEU A 78 -10.54 -23.46 -6.04
N ASP A 79 -10.38 -24.63 -5.43
CA ASP A 79 -9.52 -24.76 -4.27
C ASP A 79 -8.05 -24.59 -4.70
N GLY A 80 -7.27 -23.93 -3.85
CA GLY A 80 -5.84 -23.72 -4.07
C GLY A 80 -5.34 -22.34 -3.69
N VAL A 81 -4.12 -22.05 -4.11
CA VAL A 81 -3.45 -20.78 -3.83
C VAL A 81 -3.69 -19.80 -4.96
N TYR A 82 -4.32 -18.69 -4.62
CA TYR A 82 -4.47 -17.53 -5.49
C TYR A 82 -3.33 -16.56 -5.21
N ARG A 83 -2.89 -15.86 -6.25
CA ARG A 83 -1.89 -14.79 -6.14
C ARG A 83 -2.51 -13.50 -6.64
N TYR A 84 -2.10 -12.38 -6.09
CA TYR A 84 -2.49 -11.09 -6.63
C TYR A 84 -1.33 -10.12 -6.69
N GLU A 85 -1.44 -9.19 -7.62
CA GLU A 85 -0.60 -8.00 -7.75
C GLU A 85 -1.51 -6.77 -7.80
N ILE A 86 -1.08 -5.70 -7.15
CA ILE A 86 -1.80 -4.44 -7.10
C ILE A 86 -0.88 -3.32 -7.54
N SER A 87 -1.42 -2.45 -8.39
CA SER A 87 -0.82 -1.16 -8.71
C SER A 87 -1.83 -0.05 -8.46
N ALA A 88 -1.35 1.11 -8.01
CA ALA A 88 -2.16 2.31 -7.82
C ALA A 88 -1.32 3.57 -8.00
N ALA A 89 -1.98 4.70 -8.24
CA ALA A 89 -1.34 6.01 -8.19
C ALA A 89 -1.44 6.58 -6.76
N THR A 90 -0.33 7.07 -6.23
CA THR A 90 -0.31 7.83 -4.97
C THR A 90 -0.67 9.30 -5.21
N ASP A 91 -0.87 10.07 -4.15
CA ASP A 91 -1.00 11.54 -4.24
C ASP A 91 0.35 12.28 -4.33
N GLU A 92 1.47 11.60 -4.08
CA GLU A 92 2.82 12.15 -4.22
C GLU A 92 3.15 12.34 -5.71
N MET A 93 3.60 13.55 -6.09
CA MET A 93 4.08 13.87 -7.43
C MET A 93 5.60 13.71 -7.50
N VAL A 94 6.10 13.10 -8.57
CA VAL A 94 7.53 12.89 -8.81
C VAL A 94 7.89 13.37 -10.22
N GLU A 95 9.09 13.92 -10.35
CA GLU A 95 9.63 14.36 -11.63
C GLU A 95 9.86 13.17 -12.57
N ILE A 96 9.55 13.37 -13.84
CA ILE A 96 9.78 12.38 -14.89
C ILE A 96 11.27 12.44 -15.27
N VAL A 97 12.04 11.46 -14.82
CA VAL A 97 13.50 11.37 -15.05
C VAL A 97 13.85 11.36 -16.54
N ASN A 98 13.04 10.67 -17.36
CA ASN A 98 13.25 10.55 -18.80
C ASN A 98 12.02 11.07 -19.56
N PRO A 99 11.91 12.39 -19.76
CA PRO A 99 10.78 12.97 -20.48
C PRO A 99 10.83 12.54 -21.95
N ILE A 100 9.69 12.10 -22.49
CA ILE A 100 9.54 11.81 -23.91
C ILE A 100 9.08 13.11 -24.59
N ASP A 101 9.89 13.64 -25.51
CA ASP A 101 9.46 14.72 -26.39
C ASP A 101 8.53 14.17 -27.48
N ASN A 102 7.24 14.44 -27.33
CA ASN A 102 6.21 14.13 -28.33
C ASN A 102 5.68 15.39 -29.03
N GLY A 103 6.49 16.44 -29.14
CA GLY A 103 6.14 17.69 -29.82
C GLY A 103 5.14 18.56 -29.06
N ARG A 104 4.97 18.32 -27.74
CA ARG A 104 4.00 19.02 -26.89
C ARG A 104 4.52 20.37 -26.36
N GLY A 105 5.78 20.69 -26.62
CA GLY A 105 6.42 21.95 -26.23
C GLY A 105 6.26 22.23 -24.74
N GLU A 106 5.96 23.49 -24.39
CA GLU A 106 5.76 23.94 -23.01
C GLU A 106 4.57 23.25 -22.29
N ASN A 107 3.69 22.56 -23.01
CA ASN A 107 2.58 21.79 -22.42
C ASN A 107 2.98 20.36 -22.02
N ALA A 108 4.26 20.00 -22.13
CA ALA A 108 4.78 18.73 -21.62
C ALA A 108 4.64 18.69 -20.09
N ARG A 109 4.06 17.60 -19.58
CA ARG A 109 4.05 17.36 -18.13
C ARG A 109 5.41 16.81 -17.75
N ASN A 110 6.05 17.44 -16.76
CA ASN A 110 7.34 17.01 -16.22
C ASN A 110 7.19 16.21 -14.93
N GLU A 111 5.96 16.01 -14.46
CA GLU A 111 5.66 15.30 -13.21
C GLU A 111 4.58 14.25 -13.43
N THR A 112 4.64 13.18 -12.64
CA THR A 112 3.65 12.12 -12.57
C THR A 112 3.38 11.72 -11.13
N ASN A 113 2.21 11.14 -10.85
CA ASN A 113 1.98 10.51 -9.55
C ASN A 113 2.95 9.34 -9.37
N LYS A 114 3.57 9.24 -8.20
CA LYS A 114 4.38 8.07 -7.82
C LYS A 114 3.48 6.85 -7.77
N SER A 115 3.97 5.75 -8.34
CA SER A 115 3.24 4.49 -8.37
C SER A 115 3.42 3.73 -7.05
N PHE A 116 2.33 3.12 -6.58
CA PHE A 116 2.32 2.18 -5.49
C PHE A 116 2.18 0.76 -6.06
N TYR A 117 2.91 -0.19 -5.47
CA TYR A 117 2.84 -1.60 -5.83
C TYR A 117 2.82 -2.49 -4.59
N MET A 118 1.99 -3.52 -4.60
CA MET A 118 2.04 -4.61 -3.61
C MET A 118 1.63 -5.93 -4.26
N SER A 119 2.04 -7.04 -3.64
CA SER A 119 1.62 -8.37 -4.06
C SER A 119 1.28 -9.21 -2.84
N GLY A 120 0.56 -10.31 -3.06
CA GLY A 120 0.23 -11.23 -2.01
C GLY A 120 -0.41 -12.51 -2.51
N ARG A 121 -0.92 -13.30 -1.58
CA ARG A 121 -1.58 -14.58 -1.86
C ARG A 121 -2.67 -14.86 -0.82
N PHE A 122 -3.67 -15.62 -1.22
CA PHE A 122 -4.68 -16.15 -0.32
C PHE A 122 -5.01 -17.59 -0.72
N VAL A 123 -5.52 -18.35 0.23
CA VAL A 123 -5.84 -19.78 0.03
C VAL A 123 -7.35 -19.93 0.04
N VAL A 124 -7.85 -20.66 -0.95
CA VAL A 124 -9.25 -21.08 -1.02
C VAL A 124 -9.31 -22.58 -0.77
N SER A 125 -10.21 -22.99 0.12
CA SER A 125 -10.50 -24.40 0.38
C SER A 125 -11.97 -24.56 0.69
N ARG A 126 -12.61 -25.57 0.09
CA ARG A 126 -14.05 -25.83 0.22
C ARG A 126 -14.86 -24.57 -0.08
N ASN A 127 -14.50 -23.88 -1.16
CA ASN A 127 -15.15 -22.68 -1.66
C ASN A 127 -15.11 -21.45 -0.73
N VAL A 128 -14.24 -21.45 0.30
CA VAL A 128 -14.05 -20.30 1.19
C VAL A 128 -12.60 -19.91 1.29
N ILE A 129 -12.34 -18.62 1.51
CA ILE A 129 -11.01 -18.11 1.80
C ILE A 129 -10.64 -18.47 3.24
N ILE A 130 -9.46 -19.05 3.43
CA ILE A 130 -8.96 -19.49 4.72
C ILE A 130 -7.61 -18.86 5.05
N THR A 131 -7.36 -18.66 6.33
CA THR A 131 -6.02 -18.43 6.86
C THR A 131 -5.38 -19.80 7.13
N PRO A 132 -4.25 -20.15 6.50
CA PRO A 132 -3.55 -21.40 6.79
C PRO A 132 -3.17 -21.45 8.28
N ALA A 133 -3.37 -22.60 8.92
CA ALA A 133 -2.88 -22.81 10.28
C ALA A 133 -1.35 -22.82 10.28
N ASP A 134 -0.74 -22.16 11.26
CA ASP A 134 0.69 -22.28 11.52
C ASP A 134 0.99 -23.70 11.99
N VAL A 135 1.44 -24.57 11.08
CA VAL A 135 1.99 -25.86 11.46
C VAL A 135 3.35 -25.59 12.11
N LYS A 136 3.38 -25.50 13.44
CA LYS A 136 4.64 -25.63 14.18
C LYS A 136 5.02 -27.10 14.15
N GLU A 137 6.09 -27.43 13.44
CA GLU A 137 6.76 -28.73 13.61
C GLU A 137 7.12 -28.86 15.10
N GLN A 138 6.65 -29.93 15.74
CA GLN A 138 7.00 -30.29 17.12
C GLN A 138 8.24 -31.18 17.12
#